data_AF-A0A7Z6XXI5-F1
#
_entry.id   AF-A0A7Z6XXI5-F1
#
_cell.length_a   1.000
_cell.length_b   1.000
_cell.length_c   1.000
_cell.angle_alpha   90.00
_cell.angle_beta   90.00
_cell.angle_gamma   90.00
#
_symmetry.space_group_name_H-M   'P 1'
#
loop_
_entity.id
_entity.type
_entity.pdbx_description
1 polymer ?
#
loop_
_entity_poly.entity_id
_entity_poly.type
_entity_poly.pdbx_seq_one_letter_code
_entity_poly.pdbx_strand_id
1 'polypeptide(L)' 'MRSNLEALIHRNVFYQLVELAVSREISGQRWLGVWSQGVFFPIGLGP' A
#
# COMPACT_ATOMS: atom_id res chain seq x y z
N MET A 1 15.21 17.68 -7.37
CA MET A 1 14.88 16.39 -8.00
C MET A 1 15.38 15.28 -7.09
N ARG A 2 14.54 14.30 -6.72
CA ARG A 2 14.95 13.11 -5.95
C ARG A 2 14.93 11.93 -6.91
N SER A 3 16.10 11.61 -7.47
CA SER A 3 16.24 10.51 -8.44
C SER A 3 16.36 9.18 -7.67
N ASN A 4 15.39 8.29 -7.84
CA ASN A 4 15.44 6.87 -7.43
C ASN A 4 15.90 6.58 -5.99
N LEU A 5 15.43 7.36 -5.03
CA LEU A 5 15.62 7.06 -3.60
C LEU A 5 14.49 6.16 -3.12
N GLU A 6 14.77 4.86 -3.09
CA GLU A 6 13.97 3.91 -2.34
C GLU A 6 14.25 4.10 -0.84
N ALA A 7 13.20 4.12 -0.02
CA ALA A 7 13.30 4.19 1.42
C ALA A 7 12.57 3.00 2.03
N LEU A 8 13.25 2.29 2.92
CA LEU A 8 12.61 1.24 3.70
C LEU A 8 11.75 1.87 4.80
N ILE A 9 10.46 1.58 4.79
CA ILE A 9 9.57 2.02 5.86
C ILE A 9 9.82 1.24 7.15
N HIS A 10 9.76 1.93 8.29
CA HIS A 10 9.86 1.28 9.58
C HIS A 10 8.61 0.44 9.84
N ARG A 11 8.76 -0.68 10.58
CA ARG A 11 7.65 -1.60 10.88
C ARG A 11 6.46 -0.93 11.53
N ASN A 12 6.69 0.02 12.43
CA ASN A 12 5.59 0.77 13.07
C ASN A 12 4.73 1.51 12.03
N VAL A 13 5.38 2.20 11.09
CA VAL A 13 4.68 2.92 10.00
C VAL A 13 3.98 1.94 9.07
N PHE A 14 4.57 0.77 8.82
CA PHE A 14 3.90 -0.28 8.05
C PHE A 14 2.59 -0.72 8.70
N TYR A 15 2.56 -0.95 10.01
CA TYR A 15 1.31 -1.35 10.70
C TYR A 15 0.25 -0.24 10.63
N GLN A 16 0.64 1.02 10.79
CA GLN A 16 -0.28 2.15 10.60
C GLN A 16 -0.86 2.19 9.17
N LEU A 17 -0.05 1.88 8.15
CA LEU A 17 -0.56 1.79 6.77
C LEU A 17 -1.52 0.62 6.58
N VAL A 18 -1.26 -0.52 7.23
CA VAL A 18 -2.17 -1.68 7.20
C VAL A 18 -3.51 -1.36 7.87
N GLU A 19 -3.52 -0.60 8.96
CA GLU A 19 -4.76 -0.15 9.61
C GLU A 19 -5.62 0.77 8.71
N LEU A 20 -4.96 1.56 7.85
CA LEU A 20 -5.62 2.44 6.88
C LEU A 20 -5.93 1.74 5.54
N ALA A 21 -5.48 0.50 5.36
CA ALA A 21 -5.60 -0.20 4.09
C ALA A 21 -7.06 -0.58 3.79
N VAL A 22 -7.44 -0.43 2.54
CA VAL A 22 -8.76 -0.81 2.02
C VAL A 22 -8.62 -1.98 1.05
N SER A 23 -9.67 -2.80 0.98
CA SER A 23 -9.74 -3.91 0.02
C SER A 23 -10.17 -3.41 -1.36
N ARG A 24 -9.48 -3.87 -2.41
CA ARG A 24 -9.80 -3.57 -3.81
C ARG A 24 -9.59 -4.82 -4.67
N GLU A 25 -10.48 -5.04 -5.63
CA GLU A 25 -10.30 -6.08 -6.63
C GLU A 25 -9.39 -5.56 -7.74
N ILE A 26 -8.30 -6.28 -8.00
CA ILE A 26 -7.33 -5.97 -9.06
C ILE A 26 -7.03 -7.29 -9.76
N SER A 27 -7.34 -7.34 -11.07
CA SER A 27 -7.11 -8.53 -11.91
C SER A 27 -7.76 -9.80 -11.35
N GLY A 28 -8.97 -9.70 -10.79
CA GLY A 28 -9.73 -10.82 -10.23
C GLY A 28 -9.27 -11.31 -8.85
N GLN A 29 -8.29 -10.64 -8.23
CA GLN A 29 -7.81 -10.95 -6.90
C GLN A 29 -8.10 -9.79 -5.94
N ARG A 30 -8.40 -10.11 -4.68
CA ARG A 30 -8.56 -9.09 -3.63
C ARG A 30 -7.20 -8.65 -3.10
N TRP A 31 -6.96 -7.35 -3.12
CA TRP A 31 -5.76 -6.71 -2.62
C TRP A 31 -6.09 -5.75 -1.50
N LEU A 32 -5.24 -5.73 -0.47
CA LEU A 32 -5.20 -4.67 0.53
C LEU A 32 -4.19 -3.62 0.09
N GLY A 33 -4.55 -2.35 0.19
CA GLY A 33 -3.66 -1.24 -0.16
C GLY A 33 -4.20 0.10 0.29
N VAL A 34 -3.41 1.16 0.08
CA VAL A 34 -3.76 2.52 0.47
C VAL A 34 -3.92 3.41 -0.75
N TRP A 35 -4.78 4.44 -0.63
CA TRP A 35 -4.87 5.50 -1.62
C TRP A 35 -3.95 6.66 -1.23
N SER A 36 -3.16 7.12 -2.18
CA SER A 36 -2.37 8.35 -2.04
C SER A 36 -2.43 9.12 -3.35
N GLN A 37 -2.87 10.37 -3.29
CA GLN A 37 -3.04 11.25 -4.47
C GLN A 37 -3.85 10.61 -5.61
N GLY A 38 -4.93 9.90 -5.28
CA GLY A 38 -5.79 9.24 -6.27
C GLY A 38 -5.16 8.01 -6.94
N VAL A 39 -4.00 7.55 -6.47
CA VAL A 39 -3.35 6.31 -6.91
C VAL A 39 -3.46 5.26 -5.81
N PHE A 40 -3.78 4.02 -6.19
CA PHE A 40 -3.85 2.89 -5.28
C PHE A 40 -2.50 2.18 -5.22
N PHE A 41 -1.96 2.02 -4.01
CA PHE A 41 -0.70 1.31 -3.75
C PHE A 41 -1.02 -0.02 -3.03
N PRO A 42 -0.90 -1.16 -3.73
CA PRO A 42 -1.11 -2.47 -3.11
C PRO A 42 -0.02 -2.77 -2.07
N ILE A 43 -0.43 -3.28 -0.91
CA ILE A 43 0.44 -3.69 0.20
C ILE A 43 0.54 -5.22 0.26
N GLY A 44 -0.55 -5.93 0.02
CA GLY A 44 -0.58 -7.39 0.05
C GLY A 44 -1.91 -7.99 -0.43
N LEU A 45 -1.95 -9.31 -0.56
CA LEU A 45 -3.16 -10.05 -0.88
C LEU A 45 -4.13 -10.01 0.31
N GLY A 46 -5.38 -9.70 0.03
CA GLY A 46 -6.46 -9.84 0.99
C GLY A 46 -6.91 -11.30 1.11
N PRO A 47 -7.56 -11.66 2.24
CA PRO A 47 -8.24 -12.96 2.38
C PRO A 47 -9.43 -13.10 1.43
#